data_AF-A0A0Q8MYK1-F1
#
_entry.id   AF-A0A0Q8MYK1-F1
#
_cell.length_a   1.000
_cell.length_b   1.000
_cell.length_c   1.000
_cell.angle_alpha   90.00
_cell.angle_beta   90.00
_cell.angle_gamma   90.00
#
_symmetry.space_group_name_H-M   'P 1'
#
loop_
_entity.id
_entity.type
_entity.pdbx_description
1 polymer ?
#
loop_
_entity_poly.entity_id
_entity_poly.type
_entity_poly.pdbx_seq_one_letter_code
_entity_poly.pdbx_strand_id
1 'polypeptide(L)'
;MLTIHLLPALYGDTILIDIAKNENQPNTNILVDCGFNFTSGLLPLLEDHHTKGKIIDRFIITHYDEDHISSAAKLIKDNGSASSAKIIKIDQVWHNAYRHLQFEKQNLKPLSPLEEGPLKNFIASQNPQDTSRGTQIGAKQASKLGKELLSGDYSWNTDFQGQAVCIEHKTEVLIKEGVKIILLGPNKTQLQALESAFKRGLKEFGVTLSASEFIDDAFELYIKSIEKGEVENYQGEITGSLISSFTPEIIESIVKNAKYKADRTVGNGSSISFILEADHKKILFLADAHAEPIIEQLQLLYPGQDKLFFDAVKVGHHGSLANNPRKLYDYIDSPLYLISTNGEHPSHAHPDIETLAFIINRPLPENLTSRKLFFNYAPKNLAGIFDDNLKEKLNYTTEVSNKIDL
;
A
#
# COMPACT_ATOMS: atom_id res chain seq x y z
N MET A 1 -7.52 -3.07 -23.15
CA MET A 1 -6.60 -4.05 -22.54
C MET A 1 -6.01 -3.44 -21.28
N LEU A 2 -6.03 -4.16 -20.16
CA LEU A 2 -5.48 -3.72 -18.88
C LEU A 2 -4.31 -4.63 -18.48
N THR A 3 -3.13 -4.05 -18.26
CA THR A 3 -1.93 -4.77 -17.85
C THR A 3 -1.52 -4.33 -16.44
N ILE A 4 -1.18 -5.29 -15.57
CA ILE A 4 -0.64 -5.04 -14.23
C ILE A 4 0.80 -5.56 -14.19
N HIS A 5 1.74 -4.66 -13.91
CA HIS A 5 3.13 -4.98 -13.63
C HIS A 5 3.31 -5.07 -12.11
N LEU A 6 3.33 -6.29 -11.56
CA LEU A 6 3.59 -6.54 -10.15
C LEU A 6 5.11 -6.69 -9.96
N LEU A 7 5.80 -5.57 -9.71
CA LEU A 7 7.25 -5.52 -9.82
C LEU A 7 7.95 -6.11 -8.59
N PRO A 8 9.17 -6.66 -8.76
CA PRO A 8 10.00 -7.11 -7.65
C PRO A 8 10.42 -5.93 -6.75
N ALA A 9 10.00 -5.96 -5.47
CA ALA A 9 10.33 -4.94 -4.45
C ALA A 9 10.70 -5.58 -3.09
N LEU A 10 11.35 -6.75 -3.10
CA LEU A 10 11.63 -7.57 -1.92
C LEU A 10 10.34 -7.94 -1.19
N TYR A 11 10.18 -7.53 0.07
CA TYR A 11 8.97 -7.72 0.85
C TYR A 11 7.98 -6.57 0.72
N GLY A 12 8.26 -5.57 -0.13
CA GLY A 12 7.38 -4.42 -0.36
C GLY A 12 6.59 -4.45 -1.67
N ASP A 13 5.91 -3.33 -1.95
CA ASP A 13 5.07 -3.16 -3.13
C ASP A 13 5.62 -2.12 -4.12
N THR A 14 5.52 -2.46 -5.41
CA THR A 14 5.66 -1.52 -6.53
C THR A 14 4.85 -2.06 -7.69
N ILE A 15 3.79 -1.33 -8.07
CA ILE A 15 2.82 -1.81 -9.05
C ILE A 15 2.59 -0.73 -10.11
N LEU A 16 2.82 -1.07 -11.38
CA LEU A 16 2.47 -0.20 -12.50
C LEU A 16 1.29 -0.80 -13.25
N ILE A 17 0.21 -0.03 -13.40
CA ILE A 17 -1.01 -0.44 -14.09
C ILE A 17 -1.09 0.34 -15.40
N ASP A 18 -1.12 -0.39 -16.51
CA ASP A 18 -1.19 0.12 -17.87
C ASP A 18 -2.57 -0.15 -18.45
N ILE A 19 -3.35 0.89 -18.70
CA ILE A 19 -4.66 0.80 -19.34
C ILE A 19 -4.52 1.31 -20.76
N ALA A 20 -4.56 0.37 -21.71
CA ALA A 20 -4.26 0.64 -23.11
C ALA A 20 -5.31 1.51 -23.79
N LYS A 21 -4.85 2.25 -24.79
CA LYS A 21 -5.65 3.01 -25.74
C LYS A 21 -6.59 2.07 -26.51
N ASN A 22 -7.90 2.27 -26.36
CA ASN A 22 -8.88 1.78 -27.34
C ASN A 22 -9.15 2.90 -28.37
N GLU A 23 -9.77 2.59 -29.53
CA GLU A 23 -9.95 3.56 -30.64
C GLU A 23 -10.51 4.94 -30.19
N ASN A 24 -11.24 4.97 -29.08
CA ASN A 24 -11.90 6.16 -28.52
C ASN A 24 -11.30 6.73 -27.22
N GLN A 25 -10.23 6.15 -26.63
CA GLN A 25 -9.74 6.57 -25.29
C GLN A 25 -8.22 6.65 -25.19
N PRO A 26 -7.62 7.69 -24.58
CA PRO A 26 -6.18 7.79 -24.36
C PRO A 26 -5.68 6.76 -23.34
N ASN A 27 -4.40 6.37 -23.43
CA ASN A 27 -3.76 5.52 -22.42
C ASN A 27 -3.90 6.14 -21.02
N THR A 28 -4.12 5.30 -20.01
CA THR A 28 -4.10 5.72 -18.60
C THR A 28 -3.10 4.85 -17.84
N ASN A 29 -2.14 5.45 -17.14
CA ASN A 29 -1.15 4.69 -16.37
C ASN A 29 -1.17 5.11 -14.89
N ILE A 30 -1.22 4.13 -14.00
CA ILE A 30 -1.31 4.34 -12.55
C ILE A 30 -0.13 3.63 -11.90
N LEU A 31 0.67 4.36 -11.13
CA LEU A 31 1.74 3.80 -10.31
C LEU A 31 1.21 3.72 -8.87
N VAL A 32 1.30 2.54 -8.26
CA VAL A 32 0.93 2.30 -6.86
C VAL A 32 2.17 1.84 -6.11
N ASP A 33 2.56 2.62 -5.11
CA ASP A 33 3.76 2.44 -4.29
C ASP A 33 5.08 2.37 -5.08
N CYS A 34 6.17 2.50 -4.34
CA CYS A 34 7.53 2.57 -4.86
C CYS A 34 8.50 2.15 -3.75
N GLY A 35 8.45 0.86 -3.40
CA GLY A 35 9.25 0.20 -2.36
C GLY A 35 10.77 0.33 -2.52
N PHE A 36 11.57 -0.62 -2.02
CA PHE A 36 13.01 -0.40 -1.79
C PHE A 36 13.87 0.06 -2.97
N ASN A 37 13.50 -0.30 -4.21
CA ASN A 37 14.34 0.00 -5.35
C ASN A 37 13.57 0.15 -6.67
N PHE A 38 13.29 1.41 -7.05
CA PHE A 38 12.71 1.69 -8.36
C PHE A 38 13.65 1.41 -9.55
N THR A 39 14.97 1.43 -9.37
CA THR A 39 15.91 1.46 -10.51
C THR A 39 15.99 0.16 -11.30
N SER A 40 15.80 -1.00 -10.66
CA SER A 40 16.00 -2.30 -11.32
C SER A 40 14.79 -2.79 -12.13
N GLY A 41 13.58 -2.35 -11.75
CA GLY A 41 12.32 -2.84 -12.35
C GLY A 41 11.44 -1.72 -12.90
N LEU A 42 11.20 -0.68 -12.11
CA LEU A 42 10.28 0.39 -12.47
C LEU A 42 10.90 1.38 -13.46
N LEU A 43 12.15 1.81 -13.25
CA LEU A 43 12.81 2.82 -14.08
C LEU A 43 12.81 2.47 -15.58
N PRO A 44 13.18 1.25 -16.03
CA PRO A 44 13.14 0.91 -17.45
C PRO A 44 11.73 1.01 -18.05
N LEU A 45 10.69 0.69 -17.29
CA LEU A 45 9.30 0.81 -17.74
C LEU A 45 8.89 2.28 -17.84
N LEU A 46 9.28 3.12 -16.88
CA LEU A 46 8.99 4.55 -16.92
C LEU A 46 9.70 5.24 -18.09
N GLU A 47 10.95 4.89 -18.37
CA GLU A 47 11.70 5.41 -19.53
C GLU A 47 11.06 4.97 -20.85
N ASP A 48 10.69 3.69 -20.99
CA ASP A 48 9.95 3.20 -22.17
C ASP A 48 8.62 3.95 -22.35
N HIS A 49 7.85 4.13 -21.28
CA HIS A 49 6.61 4.92 -21.30
C HIS A 49 6.84 6.36 -21.75
N HIS A 50 7.90 7.00 -21.25
CA HIS A 50 8.27 8.35 -21.64
C HIS A 50 8.60 8.43 -23.13
N THR A 51 9.39 7.50 -23.67
CA THR A 51 9.70 7.47 -25.11
C THR A 51 8.46 7.27 -25.99
N LYS A 52 7.41 6.64 -25.46
CA LYS A 52 6.11 6.44 -26.11
C LYS A 52 5.14 7.59 -25.89
N GLY A 53 5.56 8.68 -25.23
CA GLY A 53 4.72 9.83 -24.92
C GLY A 53 3.62 9.53 -23.88
N LYS A 54 3.75 8.43 -23.13
CA LYS A 54 2.88 8.14 -21.99
C LYS A 54 3.29 8.99 -20.78
N ILE A 55 2.38 9.07 -19.81
CA ILE A 55 2.57 9.76 -18.53
C ILE A 55 2.06 8.85 -17.40
N ILE A 56 2.47 9.12 -16.16
CA ILE A 56 1.78 8.58 -14.98
C ILE A 56 0.65 9.52 -14.64
N ASP A 57 -0.59 9.08 -14.84
CA ASP A 57 -1.78 9.85 -14.51
C ASP A 57 -1.93 9.97 -12.99
N ARG A 58 -1.77 8.86 -12.27
CA ARG A 58 -1.82 8.85 -10.80
C ARG A 58 -0.64 8.08 -10.24
N PHE A 59 0.11 8.71 -9.36
CA PHE A 59 1.08 8.04 -8.49
C PHE A 59 0.52 7.99 -7.08
N ILE A 60 0.08 6.81 -6.65
CA ILE A 60 -0.60 6.57 -5.38
C ILE A 60 0.39 5.94 -4.41
N ILE A 61 0.71 6.64 -3.34
CA ILE A 61 1.45 6.12 -2.20
C ILE A 61 0.42 5.73 -1.14
N THR A 62 0.27 4.43 -0.92
CA THR A 62 -0.81 3.87 -0.12
C THR A 62 -0.66 4.22 1.36
N HIS A 63 0.55 4.16 1.90
CA HIS A 63 0.86 4.48 3.31
C HIS A 63 2.37 4.82 3.50
N TYR A 64 2.86 4.78 4.75
CA TYR A 64 4.16 5.34 5.15
C TYR A 64 5.27 4.30 5.32
N ASP A 65 4.97 3.01 5.23
CA ASP A 65 5.96 1.99 5.52
C ASP A 65 7.07 1.98 4.49
N GLU A 66 8.25 1.63 4.96
CA GLU A 66 9.50 1.77 4.22
C GLU A 66 9.47 0.94 2.92
N ASP A 67 8.85 -0.21 2.96
CA ASP A 67 8.66 -1.13 1.86
C ASP A 67 7.64 -0.66 0.82
N HIS A 68 6.95 0.46 1.05
CA HIS A 68 6.05 1.11 0.09
C HIS A 68 6.55 2.46 -0.40
N ILE A 69 7.19 3.26 0.46
CA ILE A 69 7.55 4.66 0.15
C ILE A 69 9.05 4.89 -0.12
N SER A 70 9.93 3.97 0.30
CA SER A 70 11.38 4.27 0.43
C SER A 70 12.06 4.80 -0.82
N SER A 71 11.68 4.35 -2.01
CA SER A 71 12.28 4.86 -3.24
C SER A 71 11.44 5.91 -3.98
N ALA A 72 10.25 6.24 -3.48
CA ALA A 72 9.41 7.31 -4.01
C ALA A 72 10.11 8.68 -3.96
N ALA A 73 10.71 9.03 -2.82
CA ALA A 73 11.46 10.29 -2.66
C ALA A 73 12.59 10.40 -3.69
N LYS A 74 13.32 9.29 -3.86
CA LYS A 74 14.44 9.21 -4.80
C LYS A 74 13.95 9.33 -6.24
N LEU A 75 12.85 8.65 -6.59
CA LEU A 75 12.22 8.77 -7.91
C LEU A 75 11.85 10.23 -8.20
N ILE A 76 11.13 10.91 -7.30
CA ILE A 76 10.71 12.31 -7.49
C ILE A 76 11.93 13.23 -7.66
N LYS A 77 12.93 13.07 -6.78
CA LYS A 77 14.17 13.84 -6.84
C LYS A 77 14.93 13.65 -8.15
N ASP A 78 15.10 12.40 -8.59
CA ASP A 78 15.81 12.07 -9.83
C ASP A 78 14.99 12.52 -11.06
N ASN A 79 13.66 12.50 -10.97
CA ASN A 79 12.75 12.97 -12.02
C ASN A 79 12.79 14.49 -12.21
N GLY A 80 13.17 15.27 -11.20
CA GLY A 80 13.20 16.74 -11.28
C GLY A 80 11.82 17.37 -11.05
N SER A 81 11.59 18.59 -11.53
CA SER A 81 10.29 19.27 -11.36
C SER A 81 9.22 18.70 -12.29
N ALA A 82 7.95 18.87 -11.92
CA ALA A 82 6.81 18.42 -12.70
C ALA A 82 6.76 19.05 -14.11
N SER A 83 7.27 20.29 -14.27
CA SER A 83 7.33 21.01 -15.55
C SER A 83 8.50 20.61 -16.45
N SER A 84 9.55 19.99 -15.91
CA SER A 84 10.73 19.54 -16.66
C SER A 84 11.18 18.15 -16.21
N ALA A 85 10.23 17.21 -16.20
CA ALA A 85 10.46 15.84 -15.79
C ALA A 85 11.50 15.13 -16.68
N LYS A 86 12.46 14.44 -16.06
CA LYS A 86 13.58 13.76 -16.74
C LYS A 86 13.32 12.29 -17.01
N ILE A 87 12.55 11.63 -16.16
CA ILE A 87 12.23 10.19 -16.25
C ILE A 87 10.86 10.02 -16.88
N ILE A 88 9.81 10.60 -16.28
CA ILE A 88 8.43 10.47 -16.74
C ILE A 88 7.60 11.65 -16.23
N LYS A 89 6.67 12.16 -17.06
CA LYS A 89 5.70 13.14 -16.57
C LYS A 89 4.74 12.45 -15.60
N ILE A 90 4.58 13.04 -14.42
CA ILE A 90 3.60 12.61 -13.41
C ILE A 90 2.56 13.72 -13.31
N ASP A 91 1.30 13.40 -13.61
CA ASP A 91 0.20 14.36 -13.59
C ASP A 91 -0.20 14.71 -12.16
N GLN A 92 -0.38 13.68 -11.31
CA GLN A 92 -0.77 13.87 -9.93
C GLN A 92 -0.25 12.79 -8.98
N VAL A 93 0.11 13.20 -7.78
CA VAL A 93 0.52 12.33 -6.67
C VAL A 93 -0.56 12.30 -5.59
N TRP A 94 -0.91 11.09 -5.13
CA TRP A 94 -1.77 10.84 -3.99
C TRP A 94 -0.92 10.35 -2.84
N HIS A 95 -0.85 11.15 -1.78
CA HIS A 95 -0.12 10.79 -0.56
C HIS A 95 -0.67 11.63 0.59
N ASN A 96 -1.16 11.00 1.65
CA ASN A 96 -1.55 11.73 2.84
C ASN A 96 -0.28 12.12 3.60
N ALA A 97 -0.20 13.37 4.06
CA ALA A 97 0.90 13.84 4.92
C ALA A 97 0.28 14.69 6.03
N TYR A 98 1.05 15.08 7.05
CA TYR A 98 0.51 15.79 8.21
C TYR A 98 -0.32 17.03 7.82
N ARG A 99 0.15 17.81 6.83
CA ARG A 99 -0.58 18.96 6.28
C ARG A 99 -2.01 18.64 5.79
N HIS A 100 -2.24 17.41 5.33
CA HIS A 100 -3.53 16.95 4.81
C HIS A 100 -4.48 16.50 5.91
N LEU A 101 -3.95 16.05 7.05
CA LEU A 101 -4.73 15.53 8.18
C LEU A 101 -5.40 16.62 9.01
N GLN A 102 -5.12 17.90 8.72
CA GLN A 102 -5.69 19.06 9.41
C GLN A 102 -7.14 19.32 8.96
N PHE A 103 -8.06 18.39 9.25
CA PHE A 103 -9.48 18.49 8.88
C PHE A 103 -10.16 19.75 9.43
N GLU A 104 -9.65 20.27 10.55
CA GLU A 104 -9.89 21.62 11.01
C GLU A 104 -8.59 22.40 10.84
N LYS A 105 -8.56 23.38 9.93
CA LYS A 105 -7.39 24.25 9.73
C LYS A 105 -7.18 25.06 11.01
N GLN A 106 -6.37 24.54 11.91
CA GLN A 106 -5.86 25.32 13.03
C GLN A 106 -4.87 26.32 12.45
N ASN A 107 -5.01 27.59 12.83
CA ASN A 107 -3.97 28.58 12.62
C ASN A 107 -2.77 28.20 13.50
N LEU A 108 -1.98 27.23 13.04
CA LEU A 108 -0.75 26.84 13.69
C LEU A 108 0.16 28.08 13.72
N LYS A 109 0.63 28.43 14.92
CA LYS A 109 1.59 29.52 15.07
C LYS A 109 2.90 29.12 14.36
N PRO A 110 3.65 30.07 13.79
CA PRO A 110 4.99 29.79 13.27
C PRO A 110 5.85 29.12 14.36
N LEU A 111 6.71 28.18 13.96
CA LEU A 111 7.66 27.52 14.87
C LEU A 111 8.44 28.58 15.65
N SER A 112 8.34 28.54 16.97
CA SER A 112 9.15 29.44 17.80
C SER A 112 10.59 28.93 17.89
N PRO A 113 11.59 29.82 18.05
CA PRO A 113 12.99 29.40 18.26
C PRO A 113 13.18 28.47 19.48
N LEU A 114 12.24 28.51 20.44
CA LEU A 114 12.23 27.66 21.63
C LEU A 114 11.78 26.22 21.32
N GLU A 115 10.98 26.02 20.26
CA GLU A 115 10.45 24.71 19.84
C GLU A 115 11.34 24.01 18.80
N GLU A 116 12.24 24.75 18.14
CA GLU A 116 13.12 24.23 17.10
C GLU A 116 14.08 23.15 17.62
N GLY A 117 14.65 23.35 18.81
CA GLY A 117 15.53 22.38 19.48
C GLY A 117 14.82 21.06 19.81
N PRO A 118 13.70 21.10 20.55
CA PRO A 118 12.86 19.93 20.83
C PRO A 118 12.40 19.18 19.57
N LEU A 119 11.99 19.88 18.51
CA LEU A 119 11.59 19.22 17.25
C LEU A 119 12.78 18.52 16.56
N LYS A 120 13.97 19.14 16.56
CA LYS A 120 15.19 18.48 16.05
C LYS A 120 15.56 17.24 16.86
N ASN A 121 15.41 17.30 18.19
CA ASN A 121 15.63 16.15 19.07
C ASN A 121 14.62 15.03 18.83
N PHE A 122 13.34 15.38 18.62
CA PHE A 122 12.30 14.44 18.24
C PHE A 122 12.63 13.74 16.91
N ILE A 123 12.99 14.50 15.86
CA ILE A 123 13.38 13.94 14.57
C ILE A 123 14.59 13.01 14.72
N ALA A 124 15.60 13.43 15.50
CA ALA A 124 16.79 12.63 15.74
C ALA A 124 16.50 11.33 16.51
N SER A 125 15.56 11.35 17.46
CA SER A 125 15.17 10.14 18.21
C SER A 125 14.42 9.13 17.34
N GLN A 126 13.72 9.56 16.29
CA GLN A 126 13.05 8.65 15.35
C GLN A 126 14.01 7.99 14.35
N ASN A 127 15.27 8.42 14.25
CA ASN A 127 16.23 7.86 13.29
C ASN A 127 17.62 7.59 13.92
N PRO A 128 17.74 6.56 14.78
CA PRO A 128 18.96 6.30 15.56
C PRO A 128 20.17 5.82 14.72
N GLN A 129 19.99 5.43 13.46
CA GLN A 129 21.09 5.02 12.55
C GLN A 129 22.02 6.19 12.18
N ASP A 130 21.60 7.45 12.39
CA ASP A 130 22.40 8.66 12.10
C ASP A 130 23.22 9.18 13.30
N THR A 131 23.23 8.44 14.41
CA THR A 131 23.90 8.86 15.66
C THR A 131 25.43 8.78 15.62
N SER A 132 26.03 8.20 14.57
CA SER A 132 27.48 8.00 14.49
C SER A 132 28.29 9.21 14.00
N ARG A 133 27.65 10.34 13.62
CA ARG A 133 28.34 11.60 13.34
C ARG A 133 27.54 12.81 13.82
N GLY A 134 27.77 13.22 15.06
CA GLY A 134 27.27 14.48 15.61
C GLY A 134 27.68 15.67 14.75
N THR A 135 26.81 16.07 13.82
CA THR A 135 26.78 17.33 13.08
C THR A 135 25.38 17.49 12.49
N GLN A 136 25.04 18.68 12.00
CA GLN A 136 23.77 19.10 11.33
C GLN A 136 23.29 18.22 10.14
N ILE A 137 23.83 17.02 9.96
CA ILE A 137 23.69 16.15 8.79
C ILE A 137 22.48 15.23 8.90
N GLY A 138 22.10 14.77 10.11
CA GLY A 138 20.95 13.84 10.26
C GLY A 138 19.59 14.44 9.85
N ALA A 139 19.44 15.75 9.93
CA ALA A 139 18.26 16.46 9.41
C ALA A 139 18.29 16.65 7.88
N LYS A 140 19.49 16.63 7.25
CA LYS A 140 19.65 16.80 5.79
C LYS A 140 19.43 15.51 5.01
N GLN A 141 19.56 14.34 5.64
CA GLN A 141 19.44 13.04 4.98
C GLN A 141 18.02 12.46 4.97
N ALA A 142 17.10 13.06 5.70
CA ALA A 142 15.70 12.66 5.72
C ALA A 142 14.94 13.28 4.52
N SER A 143 15.32 12.90 3.29
CA SER A 143 14.55 13.19 2.07
C SER A 143 13.34 12.24 2.08
N LYS A 144 12.17 12.73 2.46
CA LYS A 144 11.04 11.86 2.83
C LYS A 144 10.09 11.60 1.70
N LEU A 145 9.22 12.54 1.36
CA LEU A 145 8.56 12.57 0.05
C LEU A 145 7.92 13.93 -0.16
N GLY A 146 7.20 14.42 0.86
CA GLY A 146 6.52 15.70 0.82
C GLY A 146 7.43 16.88 0.47
N LYS A 147 8.67 16.88 0.97
CA LYS A 147 9.68 17.88 0.60
C LYS A 147 10.02 17.86 -0.89
N GLU A 148 10.22 16.68 -1.48
CA GLU A 148 10.58 16.54 -2.90
C GLU A 148 9.38 16.85 -3.81
N LEU A 149 8.15 16.51 -3.38
CA LEU A 149 6.93 16.90 -4.09
C LEU A 149 6.76 18.43 -4.14
N LEU A 150 7.03 19.12 -3.03
CA LEU A 150 6.96 20.59 -2.98
C LEU A 150 8.07 21.27 -3.78
N SER A 151 9.32 20.80 -3.63
CA SER A 151 10.46 21.40 -4.34
C SER A 151 10.33 21.22 -5.85
N GLY A 152 9.70 20.13 -6.30
CA GLY A 152 9.43 19.83 -7.68
C GLY A 152 8.14 20.42 -8.25
N ASP A 153 7.33 21.15 -7.46
CA ASP A 153 6.03 21.71 -7.86
C ASP A 153 5.07 20.64 -8.44
N TYR A 154 5.03 19.46 -7.80
CA TYR A 154 4.13 18.38 -8.20
C TYR A 154 2.70 18.64 -7.71
N SER A 155 1.71 18.34 -8.56
CA SER A 155 0.30 18.34 -8.18
C SER A 155 0.05 17.27 -7.13
N TRP A 156 -0.25 17.70 -5.91
CA TRP A 156 -0.38 16.82 -4.75
C TRP A 156 -1.81 16.85 -4.22
N ASN A 157 -2.48 15.69 -4.24
CA ASN A 157 -3.87 15.50 -3.81
C ASN A 157 -4.87 16.49 -4.47
N THR A 158 -4.60 16.99 -5.67
CA THR A 158 -5.45 17.98 -6.36
C THR A 158 -6.83 17.44 -6.74
N ASP A 159 -6.98 16.13 -6.96
CA ASP A 159 -8.29 15.46 -7.11
C ASP A 159 -9.21 15.64 -5.88
N PHE A 160 -8.59 15.89 -4.73
CA PHE A 160 -9.21 16.14 -3.43
C PHE A 160 -9.06 17.61 -3.01
N GLN A 161 -8.83 18.52 -3.96
CA GLN A 161 -8.66 19.96 -3.71
C GLN A 161 -7.52 20.27 -2.72
N GLY A 162 -6.47 19.44 -2.72
CA GLY A 162 -5.35 19.56 -1.78
C GLY A 162 -5.68 19.12 -0.34
N GLN A 163 -6.82 18.47 -0.11
CA GLN A 163 -7.16 17.81 1.15
C GLN A 163 -6.63 16.37 1.17
N ALA A 164 -6.77 15.67 2.29
CA ALA A 164 -6.42 14.25 2.38
C ALA A 164 -7.21 13.40 1.37
N VAL A 165 -6.55 12.40 0.79
CA VAL A 165 -7.20 11.26 0.12
C VAL A 165 -8.01 10.52 1.17
N CYS A 166 -9.33 10.67 1.12
CA CYS A 166 -10.25 10.26 2.16
C CYS A 166 -11.64 10.04 1.56
N ILE A 167 -12.32 8.97 1.98
CA ILE A 167 -13.64 8.57 1.45
C ILE A 167 -14.63 9.74 1.50
N GLU A 168 -14.65 10.47 2.62
CA GLU A 168 -15.58 11.57 2.89
C GLU A 168 -15.31 12.83 2.07
N HIS A 169 -14.08 13.03 1.59
CA HIS A 169 -13.77 14.15 0.70
C HIS A 169 -14.23 13.83 -0.73
N LYS A 170 -13.93 12.63 -1.22
CA LYS A 170 -14.33 12.19 -2.57
C LYS A 170 -14.21 10.67 -2.71
N THR A 171 -15.33 9.98 -2.66
CA THR A 171 -15.35 8.51 -2.75
C THR A 171 -15.02 8.00 -4.17
N GLU A 172 -15.47 8.69 -5.21
CA GLU A 172 -15.23 8.31 -6.61
C GLU A 172 -14.40 9.37 -7.33
N VAL A 173 -13.28 8.94 -7.95
CA VAL A 173 -12.40 9.78 -8.74
C VAL A 173 -12.31 9.25 -10.17
N LEU A 174 -12.90 10.00 -11.11
CA LEU A 174 -12.71 9.78 -12.54
C LEU A 174 -11.32 10.29 -12.95
N ILE A 175 -10.44 9.40 -13.42
CA ILE A 175 -9.11 9.78 -13.91
C ILE A 175 -9.22 10.25 -15.35
N LYS A 176 -9.85 9.43 -16.19
CA LYS A 176 -10.11 9.64 -17.62
C LYS A 176 -11.43 8.95 -17.98
N GLU A 177 -11.96 9.22 -19.17
CA GLU A 177 -13.15 8.52 -19.65
C GLU A 177 -12.94 7.00 -19.60
N GLY A 178 -13.85 6.28 -18.93
CA GLY A 178 -13.77 4.83 -18.76
C GLY A 178 -12.77 4.32 -17.71
N VAL A 179 -12.06 5.21 -16.99
CA VAL A 179 -11.13 4.84 -15.92
C VAL A 179 -11.42 5.62 -14.65
N LYS A 180 -11.87 4.91 -13.60
CA LYS A 180 -12.14 5.52 -12.30
C LYS A 180 -11.64 4.69 -11.13
N ILE A 181 -11.39 5.39 -10.03
CA ILE A 181 -11.04 4.82 -8.74
C ILE A 181 -12.19 5.08 -7.76
N ILE A 182 -12.60 4.04 -7.03
CA ILE A 182 -13.58 4.12 -5.93
C ILE A 182 -12.83 3.82 -4.63
N LEU A 183 -12.71 4.80 -3.74
CA LEU A 183 -12.01 4.65 -2.46
C LEU A 183 -12.77 3.72 -1.50
N LEU A 184 -12.02 2.83 -0.86
CA LEU A 184 -12.47 1.98 0.24
C LEU A 184 -11.90 2.43 1.60
N GLY A 185 -10.79 3.16 1.57
CA GLY A 185 -10.09 3.69 2.74
C GLY A 185 -9.02 4.69 2.31
N PRO A 186 -8.52 5.52 3.24
CA PRO A 186 -8.96 5.62 4.63
C PRO A 186 -10.20 6.50 4.80
N ASN A 187 -10.96 6.28 5.88
CA ASN A 187 -12.00 7.20 6.34
C ASN A 187 -11.42 8.28 7.28
N LYS A 188 -12.23 9.30 7.59
CA LYS A 188 -11.81 10.41 8.45
C LYS A 188 -11.39 9.96 9.85
N THR A 189 -12.06 8.96 10.42
CA THR A 189 -11.74 8.44 11.76
C THR A 189 -10.34 7.82 11.80
N GLN A 190 -9.97 7.04 10.79
CA GLN A 190 -8.62 6.46 10.64
C GLN A 190 -7.56 7.56 10.53
N LEU A 191 -7.80 8.58 9.70
CA LEU A 191 -6.88 9.70 9.53
C LEU A 191 -6.76 10.57 10.79
N GLN A 192 -7.84 10.74 11.57
CA GLN A 192 -7.80 11.42 12.87
C GLN A 192 -7.05 10.62 13.94
N ALA A 193 -7.12 9.29 13.92
CA ALA A 193 -6.36 8.43 14.81
C ALA A 193 -4.85 8.57 14.53
N LEU A 194 -4.46 8.58 13.25
CA LEU A 194 -3.10 8.83 12.79
C LEU A 194 -2.60 10.22 13.20
N GLU A 195 -3.41 11.26 12.97
CA GLU A 195 -3.10 12.62 13.42
C GLU A 195 -2.86 12.65 14.94
N SER A 196 -3.77 12.05 15.71
CA SER A 196 -3.73 12.03 17.17
C SER A 196 -2.52 11.28 17.73
N ALA A 197 -2.09 10.19 17.09
CA ALA A 197 -0.87 9.48 17.45
C ALA A 197 0.34 10.40 17.35
N PHE A 198 0.49 11.10 16.22
CA PHE A 198 1.57 12.06 16.04
C PHE A 198 1.53 13.21 17.05
N LYS A 199 0.35 13.79 17.32
CA LYS A 199 0.22 14.85 18.34
C LYS A 199 0.67 14.38 19.72
N ARG A 200 0.38 13.12 20.10
CA ARG A 200 0.85 12.53 21.37
C ARG A 200 2.36 12.41 21.39
N GLY A 201 2.96 11.87 20.32
CA GLY A 201 4.41 11.77 20.18
C GLY A 201 5.12 13.13 20.33
N LEU A 202 4.63 14.18 19.66
CA LEU A 202 5.18 15.52 19.83
C LEU A 202 5.09 16.03 21.28
N LYS A 203 3.95 15.82 21.94
CA LYS A 203 3.73 16.27 23.32
C LYS A 203 4.66 15.57 24.31
N GLU A 204 4.94 14.28 24.13
CA GLU A 204 5.90 13.52 24.96
C GLU A 204 7.32 14.10 24.89
N PHE A 205 7.69 14.71 23.75
CA PHE A 205 8.96 15.40 23.56
C PHE A 205 8.89 16.91 23.87
N GLY A 206 7.78 17.38 24.47
CA GLY A 206 7.61 18.78 24.86
C GLY A 206 7.41 19.75 23.69
N VAL A 207 7.07 19.24 22.50
CA VAL A 207 6.80 20.07 21.30
C VAL A 207 5.31 20.39 21.24
N THR A 208 4.97 21.67 21.15
CA THR A 208 3.62 22.09 20.78
C THR A 208 3.55 22.24 19.27
N LEU A 209 2.42 21.86 18.68
CA LEU A 209 2.22 21.93 17.22
C LEU A 209 2.34 23.37 16.72
N SER A 210 3.33 23.59 15.88
CA SER A 210 3.59 24.84 15.18
C SER A 210 3.85 24.57 13.71
N ALA A 211 3.52 25.55 12.87
CA ALA A 211 3.74 25.46 11.44
C ALA A 211 5.25 25.48 11.18
N SER A 212 5.75 24.39 10.58
CA SER A 212 7.15 24.21 10.23
C SER A 212 7.23 23.50 8.88
N GLU A 213 8.21 23.86 8.06
CA GLU A 213 8.52 23.15 6.81
C GLU A 213 8.90 21.67 7.05
N PHE A 214 9.29 21.33 8.27
CA PHE A 214 9.72 19.98 8.67
C PHE A 214 8.62 19.15 9.33
N ILE A 215 7.39 19.65 9.46
CA ILE A 215 6.36 18.95 10.23
C ILE A 215 5.91 17.65 9.54
N ASP A 216 5.76 17.68 8.22
CA ASP A 216 5.42 16.50 7.43
C ASP A 216 6.55 15.46 7.50
N ASP A 217 7.79 15.95 7.50
CA ASP A 217 8.95 15.10 7.64
C ASP A 217 8.94 14.42 9.02
N ALA A 218 8.79 15.20 10.10
CA ALA A 218 8.73 14.68 11.47
C ALA A 218 7.60 13.66 11.62
N PHE A 219 6.46 13.92 10.98
CA PHE A 219 5.32 13.03 10.93
C PHE A 219 5.65 11.68 10.29
N GLU A 220 6.18 11.68 9.05
CA GLU A 220 6.51 10.43 8.35
C GLU A 220 7.51 9.57 9.14
N LEU A 221 8.54 10.17 9.75
CA LEU A 221 9.48 9.40 10.61
C LEU A 221 8.84 8.83 11.86
N TYR A 222 7.95 9.59 12.49
CA TYR A 222 7.31 9.15 13.72
C TYR A 222 6.37 7.98 13.47
N ILE A 223 5.57 8.03 12.41
CA ILE A 223 4.69 6.92 12.05
C ILE A 223 5.52 5.66 11.77
N LYS A 224 6.58 5.79 10.96
CA LYS A 224 7.53 4.70 10.70
C LYS A 224 8.17 4.11 11.96
N SER A 225 8.44 4.92 12.98
CA SER A 225 9.12 4.44 14.20
C SER A 225 8.19 3.68 15.14
N ILE A 226 6.94 4.15 15.30
CA ILE A 226 5.97 3.48 16.17
C ILE A 226 5.51 2.14 15.58
N GLU A 227 5.47 2.03 14.25
CA GLU A 227 5.14 0.77 13.57
C GLU A 227 6.23 -0.28 13.75
N LYS A 228 7.51 0.09 13.59
CA LYS A 228 8.62 -0.83 13.89
C LYS A 228 8.56 -1.35 15.33
N GLY A 229 8.26 -0.48 16.29
CA GLY A 229 8.12 -0.87 17.70
C GLY A 229 6.93 -1.78 17.99
N GLU A 230 5.80 -1.61 17.30
CA GLU A 230 4.63 -2.50 17.44
C GLU A 230 4.87 -3.87 16.79
N VAL A 231 5.54 -3.90 15.64
CA VAL A 231 5.93 -5.14 14.95
C VAL A 231 6.94 -5.96 15.76
N GLU A 232 7.94 -5.33 16.40
CA GLU A 232 8.90 -6.03 17.28
C GLU A 232 8.23 -6.66 18.52
N ASN A 233 7.13 -6.08 19.01
CA ASN A 233 6.37 -6.63 20.13
C ASN A 233 5.42 -7.77 19.71
N TYR A 234 5.16 -7.93 18.42
CA TYR A 234 4.39 -9.05 17.89
C TYR A 234 5.28 -10.29 17.83
N GLN A 235 5.36 -11.03 18.94
CA GLN A 235 5.83 -12.41 18.94
C GLN A 235 4.73 -13.30 18.33
N GLY A 236 4.52 -13.18 17.02
CA GLY A 236 3.88 -14.26 16.28
C GLY A 236 4.73 -15.50 16.51
N GLU A 237 4.15 -16.56 17.07
CA GLU A 237 4.84 -17.85 17.10
C GLU A 237 5.27 -18.13 15.66
N ILE A 238 6.59 -18.21 15.44
CA ILE A 238 7.14 -18.69 14.18
C ILE A 238 6.68 -20.15 14.11
N THR A 239 5.51 -20.40 13.52
CA THR A 239 5.08 -21.73 13.05
C THR A 239 5.84 -22.09 11.77
N GLY A 240 7.07 -21.61 11.63
CA GLY A 240 8.07 -22.12 10.72
C GLY A 240 8.69 -23.42 11.25
N SER A 241 7.86 -24.40 11.60
CA SER A 241 8.31 -25.79 11.64
C SER A 241 7.82 -26.47 10.37
N LEU A 242 8.69 -26.49 9.37
CA LEU A 242 8.71 -27.39 8.20
C LEU A 242 7.46 -28.29 8.05
N ILE A 243 6.36 -27.74 7.54
CA ILE A 243 5.30 -28.57 6.96
C ILE A 243 5.76 -28.86 5.54
N SER A 244 6.53 -29.94 5.38
CA SER A 244 7.12 -30.34 4.11
C SER A 244 6.11 -30.82 3.06
N SER A 245 4.81 -30.88 3.39
CA SER A 245 3.74 -31.05 2.43
C SER A 245 2.42 -30.49 2.97
N PHE A 246 1.79 -29.57 2.24
CA PHE A 246 0.40 -29.19 2.50
C PHE A 246 -0.52 -30.22 1.83
N THR A 247 -1.42 -30.84 2.60
CA THR A 247 -2.52 -31.67 2.07
C THR A 247 -3.85 -30.93 2.22
N PRO A 248 -4.91 -31.29 1.48
CA PRO A 248 -6.23 -30.67 1.67
C PRO A 248 -6.72 -30.74 3.13
N GLU A 249 -6.46 -31.83 3.84
CA GLU A 249 -6.86 -32.01 5.25
C GLU A 249 -6.08 -31.05 6.17
N ILE A 250 -4.80 -30.79 5.87
CA ILE A 250 -4.00 -29.78 6.58
C ILE A 250 -4.55 -28.38 6.30
N ILE A 251 -4.84 -28.05 5.04
CA ILE A 251 -5.43 -26.76 4.67
C ILE A 251 -6.79 -26.56 5.36
N GLU A 252 -7.64 -27.58 5.39
CA GLU A 252 -8.92 -27.53 6.10
C GLU A 252 -8.72 -27.32 7.60
N SER A 253 -7.76 -28.02 8.21
CA SER A 253 -7.39 -27.84 9.62
C SER A 253 -6.91 -26.42 9.91
N ILE A 254 -6.08 -25.84 9.03
CA ILE A 254 -5.62 -24.44 9.13
C ILE A 254 -6.83 -23.51 9.12
N VAL A 255 -7.73 -23.63 8.14
CA VAL A 255 -8.92 -22.77 8.05
C VAL A 255 -9.80 -22.87 9.31
N LYS A 256 -10.00 -24.08 9.84
CA LYS A 256 -10.84 -24.32 11.00
C LYS A 256 -10.25 -23.76 12.29
N ASN A 257 -8.93 -23.79 12.43
CA ASN A 257 -8.24 -23.45 13.67
C ASN A 257 -7.59 -22.05 13.66
N ALA A 258 -7.58 -21.37 12.51
CA ALA A 258 -7.01 -20.04 12.35
C ALA A 258 -7.59 -19.04 13.37
N LYS A 259 -6.70 -18.39 14.12
CA LYS A 259 -7.07 -17.35 15.09
C LYS A 259 -6.81 -15.99 14.49
N TYR A 260 -7.88 -15.30 14.12
CA TYR A 260 -7.77 -13.94 13.61
C TYR A 260 -7.55 -12.94 14.76
N LYS A 261 -6.48 -12.15 14.64
CA LYS A 261 -6.23 -10.96 15.46
C LYS A 261 -6.06 -9.78 14.52
N ALA A 262 -7.01 -8.85 14.57
CA ALA A 262 -7.02 -7.69 13.69
C ALA A 262 -5.79 -6.80 13.89
N ASP A 263 -5.28 -6.27 12.79
CA ASP A 263 -4.34 -5.16 12.79
C ASP A 263 -5.00 -3.91 13.39
N ARG A 264 -4.21 -3.15 14.16
CA ARG A 264 -4.63 -1.94 14.86
C ARG A 264 -3.62 -0.79 14.71
N THR A 265 -2.53 -0.98 13.96
CA THR A 265 -1.52 0.08 13.80
C THR A 265 -2.13 1.26 13.02
N VAL A 266 -1.74 2.48 13.39
CA VAL A 266 -2.42 3.66 12.84
C VAL A 266 -2.03 3.97 11.39
N GLY A 267 -0.81 3.67 10.94
CA GLY A 267 -0.43 3.92 9.55
C GLY A 267 -1.00 2.89 8.59
N ASN A 268 -1.04 1.60 8.93
CA ASN A 268 -1.79 0.60 8.16
C ASN A 268 -3.27 0.97 8.07
N GLY A 269 -3.85 1.40 9.19
CA GLY A 269 -5.20 1.95 9.24
C GLY A 269 -5.43 3.16 8.32
N SER A 270 -4.39 3.86 7.90
CA SER A 270 -4.47 5.02 6.99
C SER A 270 -4.28 4.69 5.51
N SER A 271 -4.11 3.42 5.17
CA SER A 271 -3.82 2.96 3.82
C SER A 271 -4.89 3.36 2.81
N ILE A 272 -4.45 3.89 1.66
CA ILE A 272 -5.30 4.17 0.50
C ILE A 272 -5.61 2.85 -0.21
N SER A 273 -6.81 2.33 0.05
CA SER A 273 -7.36 1.13 -0.57
C SER A 273 -8.51 1.51 -1.49
N PHE A 274 -8.66 0.81 -2.61
CA PHE A 274 -9.59 1.22 -3.65
C PHE A 274 -9.98 0.11 -4.62
N ILE A 275 -11.06 0.37 -5.36
CA ILE A 275 -11.47 -0.38 -6.54
C ILE A 275 -11.06 0.43 -7.77
N LEU A 276 -10.35 -0.18 -8.70
CA LEU A 276 -10.12 0.35 -10.04
C LEU A 276 -11.17 -0.23 -10.99
N GLU A 277 -11.95 0.63 -11.64
CA GLU A 277 -12.82 0.27 -12.75
C GLU A 277 -12.24 0.82 -14.05
N ALA A 278 -11.85 -0.08 -14.96
CA ALA A 278 -11.25 0.24 -16.25
C ALA A 278 -11.43 -0.92 -17.24
N ASP A 279 -11.64 -0.64 -18.53
CA ASP A 279 -11.76 -1.68 -19.59
C ASP A 279 -12.81 -2.77 -19.28
N HIS A 280 -13.94 -2.37 -18.66
CA HIS A 280 -14.99 -3.27 -18.16
C HIS A 280 -14.53 -4.26 -17.06
N LYS A 281 -13.34 -4.04 -16.49
CA LYS A 281 -12.77 -4.80 -15.38
C LYS A 281 -12.91 -4.06 -14.06
N LYS A 282 -13.01 -4.83 -12.98
CA LYS A 282 -13.02 -4.33 -11.60
C LYS A 282 -11.91 -4.99 -10.79
N ILE A 283 -10.92 -4.21 -10.38
CA ILE A 283 -9.76 -4.71 -9.63
C ILE A 283 -9.78 -4.12 -8.23
N LEU A 284 -9.67 -4.97 -7.22
CA LEU A 284 -9.63 -4.57 -5.81
C LEU A 284 -8.18 -4.46 -5.33
N PHE A 285 -7.79 -3.28 -4.86
CA PHE A 285 -6.51 -3.02 -4.18
C PHE A 285 -6.75 -2.80 -2.70
N LEU A 286 -6.39 -3.80 -1.89
CA LEU A 286 -6.59 -3.76 -0.43
C LEU A 286 -5.54 -2.93 0.31
N ALA A 287 -4.37 -2.69 -0.31
CA ALA A 287 -3.22 -2.07 0.35
C ALA A 287 -2.94 -2.71 1.72
N ASP A 288 -2.42 -1.96 2.69
CA ASP A 288 -2.14 -2.49 4.02
C ASP A 288 -3.26 -2.14 5.00
N ALA A 289 -4.45 -1.88 4.46
CA ALA A 289 -5.59 -1.41 5.23
C ALA A 289 -6.07 -2.42 6.28
N HIS A 290 -6.68 -1.91 7.35
CA HIS A 290 -7.46 -2.72 8.28
C HIS A 290 -8.65 -3.35 7.56
N ALA A 291 -8.92 -4.63 7.82
CA ALA A 291 -9.95 -5.37 7.11
C ALA A 291 -11.37 -4.88 7.39
N GLU A 292 -11.69 -4.53 8.64
CA GLU A 292 -13.06 -4.24 9.04
C GLU A 292 -13.63 -2.99 8.36
N PRO A 293 -12.94 -1.82 8.33
CA PRO A 293 -13.41 -0.66 7.60
C PRO A 293 -13.62 -0.93 6.10
N ILE A 294 -12.80 -1.80 5.49
CA ILE A 294 -12.95 -2.19 4.08
C ILE A 294 -14.23 -3.00 3.87
N ILE A 295 -14.48 -3.98 4.72
CA ILE A 295 -15.72 -4.79 4.65
C ILE A 295 -16.94 -3.87 4.82
N GLU A 296 -16.91 -2.97 5.80
CA GLU A 296 -17.98 -2.00 6.05
C GLU A 296 -18.22 -1.10 4.82
N GLN A 297 -17.15 -0.55 4.23
CA GLN A 297 -17.27 0.31 3.07
C GLN A 297 -17.76 -0.42 1.82
N LEU A 298 -17.32 -1.67 1.59
CA LEU A 298 -17.85 -2.51 0.51
C LEU A 298 -19.35 -2.79 0.70
N GLN A 299 -19.79 -3.06 1.93
CA GLN A 299 -21.22 -3.26 2.25
C GLN A 299 -22.06 -2.00 2.02
N LEU A 300 -21.51 -0.82 2.30
CA LEU A 300 -22.16 0.46 2.02
C LEU A 300 -22.26 0.74 0.50
N LEU A 301 -21.21 0.43 -0.26
CA LEU A 301 -21.19 0.63 -1.72
C LEU A 301 -22.06 -0.39 -2.47
N TYR A 302 -22.24 -1.59 -1.93
CA TYR A 302 -22.97 -2.68 -2.56
C TYR A 302 -24.03 -3.28 -1.59
N PRO A 303 -25.06 -2.50 -1.21
CA PRO A 303 -26.03 -2.92 -0.22
C PRO A 303 -26.84 -4.13 -0.70
N GLY A 304 -27.02 -5.11 0.20
CA GLY A 304 -27.82 -6.31 -0.06
C GLY A 304 -27.13 -7.37 -0.94
N GLN A 305 -25.86 -7.17 -1.32
CA GLN A 305 -25.07 -8.20 -1.98
C GLN A 305 -24.44 -9.10 -0.93
N ASP A 306 -24.67 -10.42 -1.01
CA ASP A 306 -24.05 -11.40 -0.10
C ASP A 306 -22.59 -11.71 -0.48
N LYS A 307 -22.25 -11.53 -1.77
CA LYS A 307 -20.90 -11.74 -2.28
C LYS A 307 -20.58 -10.79 -3.43
N LEU A 308 -19.38 -10.22 -3.42
CA LEU A 308 -18.87 -9.34 -4.47
C LEU A 308 -17.84 -10.06 -5.32
N PHE A 309 -17.87 -9.83 -6.63
CA PHE A 309 -16.92 -10.42 -7.56
C PHE A 309 -16.04 -9.33 -8.20
N PHE A 310 -14.75 -9.63 -8.28
CA PHE A 310 -13.71 -8.79 -8.87
C PHE A 310 -12.95 -9.59 -9.93
N ASP A 311 -12.44 -8.94 -10.97
CA ASP A 311 -11.58 -9.59 -11.98
C ASP A 311 -10.20 -9.92 -11.40
N ALA A 312 -9.72 -9.11 -10.47
CA ALA A 312 -8.50 -9.38 -9.70
C ALA A 312 -8.57 -8.73 -8.31
N VAL A 313 -7.87 -9.34 -7.35
CA VAL A 313 -7.69 -8.81 -5.99
C VAL A 313 -6.20 -8.77 -5.68
N LYS A 314 -5.65 -7.58 -5.46
CA LYS A 314 -4.35 -7.44 -4.80
C LYS A 314 -4.56 -7.64 -3.31
N VAL A 315 -4.04 -8.76 -2.82
CA VAL A 315 -4.12 -9.17 -1.42
C VAL A 315 -3.42 -8.11 -0.55
N GLY A 316 -4.05 -7.78 0.58
CA GLY A 316 -3.57 -6.69 1.43
C GLY A 316 -2.39 -7.10 2.30
N HIS A 317 -1.51 -6.15 2.62
CA HIS A 317 -0.38 -6.32 3.54
C HIS A 317 0.41 -7.60 3.28
N HIS A 318 0.78 -7.79 2.01
CA HIS A 318 1.55 -8.94 1.53
C HIS A 318 0.94 -10.33 1.84
N GLY A 319 -0.33 -10.40 2.26
CA GLY A 319 -1.00 -11.62 2.71
C GLY A 319 -0.97 -11.88 4.22
N SER A 320 -0.72 -10.86 5.04
CA SER A 320 -0.83 -10.91 6.50
C SER A 320 -2.23 -11.31 6.96
N LEU A 321 -2.34 -12.32 7.81
CA LEU A 321 -3.60 -12.78 8.40
C LEU A 321 -4.32 -11.65 9.14
N ALA A 322 -3.60 -10.71 9.76
CA ALA A 322 -4.16 -9.62 10.54
C ALA A 322 -5.01 -8.64 9.69
N ASN A 323 -4.74 -8.57 8.39
CA ASN A 323 -5.43 -7.70 7.42
C ASN A 323 -6.37 -8.51 6.51
N ASN A 324 -6.36 -9.84 6.61
CA ASN A 324 -7.00 -10.73 5.66
C ASN A 324 -7.88 -11.80 6.37
N PRO A 325 -8.90 -11.39 7.16
CA PRO A 325 -9.78 -12.33 7.86
C PRO A 325 -10.59 -13.18 6.88
N ARG A 326 -10.96 -14.39 7.30
CA ARG A 326 -11.88 -15.27 6.54
C ARG A 326 -13.17 -14.55 6.11
N LYS A 327 -13.72 -13.68 6.97
CA LYS A 327 -14.93 -12.89 6.68
C LYS A 327 -14.79 -12.02 5.42
N LEU A 328 -13.60 -11.47 5.15
CA LEU A 328 -13.34 -10.70 3.92
C LEU A 328 -13.53 -11.60 2.70
N TYR A 329 -12.89 -12.76 2.67
CA TYR A 329 -12.98 -13.71 1.55
C TYR A 329 -14.31 -14.47 1.50
N ASP A 330 -15.06 -14.58 2.58
CA ASP A 330 -16.46 -15.05 2.48
C ASP A 330 -17.31 -14.01 1.71
N TYR A 331 -16.97 -12.72 1.84
CA TYR A 331 -17.69 -11.60 1.22
C TYR A 331 -17.22 -11.23 -0.19
N ILE A 332 -15.94 -11.44 -0.54
CA ILE A 332 -15.38 -11.14 -1.87
C ILE A 332 -14.89 -12.41 -2.58
N ASP A 333 -14.93 -12.44 -3.90
CA ASP A 333 -14.33 -13.49 -4.71
C ASP A 333 -13.69 -12.95 -5.99
N SER A 334 -12.78 -13.73 -6.57
CA SER A 334 -12.02 -13.36 -7.76
C SER A 334 -11.43 -14.60 -8.43
N PRO A 335 -11.27 -14.62 -9.77
CA PRO A 335 -10.49 -15.64 -10.44
C PRO A 335 -8.99 -15.47 -10.20
N LEU A 336 -8.54 -14.28 -9.80
CA LEU A 336 -7.13 -13.90 -9.69
C LEU A 336 -6.83 -13.17 -8.38
N TYR A 337 -5.85 -13.67 -7.65
CA TYR A 337 -5.30 -13.05 -6.43
C TYR A 337 -3.83 -12.72 -6.65
N LEU A 338 -3.46 -11.45 -6.50
CA LEU A 338 -2.09 -10.96 -6.65
C LEU A 338 -1.44 -10.86 -5.27
N ILE A 339 -0.27 -11.47 -5.11
CA ILE A 339 0.51 -11.49 -3.88
C ILE A 339 1.92 -11.01 -4.20
N SER A 340 2.38 -9.98 -3.49
CA SER A 340 3.67 -9.35 -3.71
C SER A 340 4.50 -9.38 -2.44
N THR A 341 5.47 -10.29 -2.38
CA THR A 341 6.49 -10.35 -1.32
C THR A 341 7.41 -11.53 -1.60
N ASN A 342 8.69 -11.41 -1.25
CA ASN A 342 9.63 -12.52 -1.24
C ASN A 342 9.53 -13.40 0.01
N GLY A 343 8.75 -12.97 1.02
CA GLY A 343 8.57 -13.65 2.31
C GLY A 343 9.77 -13.64 3.25
N GLU A 344 10.74 -12.74 3.01
CA GLU A 344 11.97 -12.63 3.80
C GLU A 344 12.01 -11.34 4.63
N HIS A 345 10.87 -10.88 5.17
CA HIS A 345 10.84 -9.72 6.07
C HIS A 345 11.58 -10.03 7.40
N PRO A 346 12.34 -9.09 7.99
CA PRO A 346 13.20 -9.38 9.16
C PRO A 346 12.47 -9.86 10.41
N SER A 347 11.24 -9.41 10.64
CA SER A 347 10.49 -9.63 11.89
C SER A 347 9.33 -10.61 11.76
N HIS A 348 8.89 -10.92 10.54
CA HIS A 348 7.71 -11.75 10.28
C HIS A 348 7.81 -12.33 8.86
N ALA A 349 7.04 -13.38 8.56
CA ALA A 349 7.06 -14.02 7.25
C ALA A 349 5.66 -13.96 6.62
N HIS A 350 5.51 -13.18 5.55
CA HIS A 350 4.29 -13.10 4.76
C HIS A 350 4.51 -13.70 3.36
N PRO A 351 3.45 -14.20 2.68
CA PRO A 351 2.07 -14.28 3.14
C PRO A 351 1.91 -15.34 4.23
N ASP A 352 0.90 -15.17 5.08
CA ASP A 352 0.50 -16.21 6.04
C ASP A 352 -0.28 -17.32 5.31
N ILE A 353 -0.03 -18.58 5.70
CA ILE A 353 -0.69 -19.73 5.08
C ILE A 353 -2.22 -19.68 5.28
N GLU A 354 -2.68 -19.17 6.42
CA GLU A 354 -4.09 -18.96 6.73
C GLU A 354 -4.79 -18.09 5.68
N THR A 355 -4.14 -17.00 5.26
CA THR A 355 -4.69 -16.09 4.23
C THR A 355 -4.86 -16.83 2.91
N LEU A 356 -3.83 -17.56 2.45
CA LEU A 356 -3.92 -18.34 1.22
C LEU A 356 -4.96 -19.45 1.33
N ALA A 357 -5.04 -20.10 2.49
CA ALA A 357 -6.03 -21.13 2.78
C ALA A 357 -7.47 -20.57 2.72
N PHE A 358 -7.73 -19.37 3.24
CA PHE A 358 -9.04 -18.72 3.12
C PHE A 358 -9.41 -18.41 1.66
N ILE A 359 -8.42 -18.16 0.80
CA ILE A 359 -8.66 -17.92 -0.63
C ILE A 359 -9.02 -19.21 -1.36
N ILE A 360 -8.21 -20.28 -1.19
CA ILE A 360 -8.30 -21.51 -2.00
C ILE A 360 -9.30 -22.53 -1.43
N ASN A 361 -9.48 -22.58 -0.10
CA ASN A 361 -10.30 -23.61 0.56
C ASN A 361 -11.75 -23.15 0.77
N ARG A 362 -12.42 -22.82 -0.33
CA ARG A 362 -13.84 -22.43 -0.33
C ARG A 362 -14.49 -22.73 -1.68
N PRO A 363 -15.83 -22.92 -1.73
CA PRO A 363 -16.53 -23.25 -2.97
C PRO A 363 -16.23 -22.26 -4.09
N LEU A 364 -16.05 -22.77 -5.30
CA LEU A 364 -15.91 -21.94 -6.50
C LEU A 364 -17.30 -21.44 -6.96
N PRO A 365 -17.41 -20.19 -7.46
CA PRO A 365 -18.59 -19.75 -8.21
C PRO A 365 -18.86 -20.66 -9.42
N GLU A 366 -20.12 -20.79 -9.85
CA GLU A 366 -20.52 -21.69 -10.95
C GLU A 366 -19.73 -21.50 -12.25
N ASN A 367 -19.30 -20.26 -12.53
CA ASN A 367 -18.56 -19.91 -13.75
C ASN A 367 -17.03 -19.93 -13.58
N LEU A 368 -16.51 -20.42 -12.45
CA LEU A 368 -15.08 -20.45 -12.17
C LEU A 368 -14.60 -21.88 -11.96
N THR A 369 -13.64 -22.32 -12.77
CA THR A 369 -13.04 -23.66 -12.65
C THR A 369 -11.89 -23.70 -11.65
N SER A 370 -11.23 -22.57 -11.41
CA SER A 370 -10.10 -22.48 -10.47
C SER A 370 -9.81 -21.04 -10.07
N ARG A 371 -9.26 -20.84 -8.87
CA ARG A 371 -8.64 -19.56 -8.47
C ARG A 371 -7.15 -19.56 -8.83
N LYS A 372 -6.63 -18.47 -9.36
CA LYS A 372 -5.19 -18.29 -9.58
C LYS A 372 -4.57 -17.46 -8.46
N LEU A 373 -3.57 -18.02 -7.79
CA LEU A 373 -2.65 -17.30 -6.92
C LEU A 373 -1.44 -16.86 -7.76
N PHE A 374 -1.30 -15.55 -7.97
CA PHE A 374 -0.24 -14.96 -8.78
C PHE A 374 0.77 -14.26 -7.87
N PHE A 375 2.03 -14.63 -7.99
CA PHE A 375 3.11 -14.10 -7.16
C PHE A 375 4.18 -13.40 -8.01
N ASN A 376 4.76 -12.30 -7.51
CA ASN A 376 5.98 -11.71 -8.10
C ASN A 376 7.28 -12.42 -7.66
N TYR A 377 7.21 -13.22 -6.59
CA TYR A 377 8.29 -14.08 -6.10
C TYR A 377 7.74 -15.46 -5.75
N ALA A 378 8.61 -16.47 -5.70
CA ALA A 378 8.26 -17.77 -5.12
C ALA A 378 8.64 -17.78 -3.62
N PRO A 379 7.70 -17.56 -2.68
CA PRO A 379 8.00 -17.55 -1.25
C PRO A 379 8.42 -18.95 -0.79
N LYS A 380 9.67 -19.10 -0.36
CA LYS A 380 10.26 -20.41 0.00
C LYS A 380 9.52 -21.09 1.15
N ASN A 381 9.04 -20.30 2.11
CA ASN A 381 8.26 -20.76 3.27
C ASN A 381 6.90 -21.37 2.88
N LEU A 382 6.46 -21.23 1.64
CA LEU A 382 5.18 -21.73 1.14
C LEU A 382 5.34 -22.63 -0.08
N ALA A 383 6.49 -23.30 -0.22
CA ALA A 383 6.76 -24.20 -1.34
C ALA A 383 5.63 -25.25 -1.55
N GLY A 384 4.99 -25.74 -0.48
CA GLY A 384 3.90 -26.71 -0.58
C GLY A 384 2.63 -26.18 -1.29
N ILE A 385 2.44 -24.86 -1.39
CA ILE A 385 1.33 -24.26 -2.16
C ILE A 385 1.54 -24.49 -3.67
N PHE A 386 2.76 -24.77 -4.11
CA PHE A 386 3.09 -25.08 -5.49
C PHE A 386 2.96 -26.57 -5.82
N ASP A 387 2.50 -27.42 -4.88
CA ASP A 387 2.26 -28.85 -5.12
C ASP A 387 1.07 -29.08 -6.08
N ASP A 388 1.29 -29.88 -7.12
CA ASP A 388 0.28 -30.12 -8.17
C ASP A 388 -0.93 -30.91 -7.67
N ASN A 389 -0.73 -31.86 -6.74
CA ASN A 389 -1.81 -32.65 -6.18
C ASN A 389 -2.68 -31.81 -5.24
N LEU A 390 -2.09 -30.86 -4.49
CA LEU A 390 -2.85 -29.88 -3.73
C LEU A 390 -3.66 -28.95 -4.65
N LYS A 391 -3.04 -28.44 -5.72
CA LYS A 391 -3.69 -27.60 -6.75
C LYS A 391 -4.89 -28.27 -7.39
N GLU A 392 -4.76 -29.53 -7.79
CA GLU A 392 -5.84 -30.31 -8.38
C GLU A 392 -6.99 -30.51 -7.38
N LYS A 393 -6.69 -30.94 -6.15
CA LYS A 393 -7.72 -31.24 -5.15
C LYS A 393 -8.49 -30.01 -4.65
N LEU A 394 -7.84 -28.85 -4.58
CA LEU A 394 -8.47 -27.60 -4.12
C LEU A 394 -8.86 -26.66 -5.27
N ASN A 395 -8.72 -27.11 -6.53
CA ASN A 395 -9.06 -26.36 -7.73
C ASN A 395 -8.46 -24.94 -7.75
N TYR A 396 -7.14 -24.84 -7.63
CA TYR A 396 -6.41 -23.58 -7.80
C TYR A 396 -5.15 -23.78 -8.64
N THR A 397 -4.61 -22.67 -9.16
CA THR A 397 -3.35 -22.65 -9.91
C THR A 397 -2.41 -21.62 -9.31
N THR A 398 -1.11 -21.79 -9.51
CA THR A 398 -0.09 -20.81 -9.11
C THR A 398 0.69 -20.31 -10.32
N GLU A 399 1.08 -19.04 -10.30
CA GLU A 399 1.93 -18.43 -11.33
C GLU A 399 2.95 -17.51 -10.66
N VAL A 400 4.19 -17.54 -11.12
CA VAL A 400 5.25 -16.61 -10.69
C VAL A 400 5.67 -15.78 -11.89
N SER A 401 5.30 -14.51 -11.90
CA SER A 401 5.59 -13.57 -12.98
C SER A 401 5.48 -12.14 -12.44
N ASN A 402 6.01 -11.16 -13.18
CA ASN A 402 5.94 -9.75 -12.80
C ASN A 402 4.94 -8.97 -13.67
N LYS A 403 4.19 -9.65 -14.53
CA LYS A 403 3.25 -9.05 -15.48
C LYS A 403 2.01 -9.93 -15.64
N ILE A 404 0.84 -9.29 -15.58
CA ILE A 404 -0.46 -9.88 -15.90
C ILE A 404 -1.15 -9.01 -16.97
N ASP A 405 -1.74 -9.65 -17.97
CA ASP A 405 -2.66 -9.00 -18.91
C ASP A 405 -4.10 -9.48 -18.59
N LEU A 406 -5.04 -8.55 -18.40
CA LEU A 406 -6.45 -8.76 -18.01
C LEU A 406 -7.44 -8.42 -19.11
#